data_AF-A0A9D9HIT1-F1
#
_entry.id   AF-A0A9D9HIT1-F1
#
_cell.length_a   1.000
_cell.length_b   1.000
_cell.length_c   1.000
_cell.angle_alpha   90.00
_cell.angle_beta   90.00
_cell.angle_gamma   90.00
#
_symmetry.space_group_name_H-M   'P 1'
#
loop_
_entity.id
_entity.type
_entity.pdbx_description
1 polymer ?
#
loop_
_entity_poly.entity_id
_entity_poly.type
_entity_poly.pdbx_seq_one_letter_code
_entity_poly.pdbx_strand_id
1 'polypeptide(L)'
;ADPYMKIVHLDGNGHTIHNFFSSYASYPSFFGVLYGECRDIRFLNARIDGSDTSSSGGIIGGYIGTSGKPGLVENTYVQGSVYAVNQTANGGIAGQINTGTVRNCYADVTVETKDEYMFANYGIGGIVGDMRNNATVENCFVTGKILGKYNYNAGGVAGRSNDGTNVILRNNISWVTEVNGRVAVGSVTGRWQTKTGTAENNYSNASADVTTYANDGTGEEIGNYGAGSTTDYADFGTTTAEPCRAASELGWDTSIWDLTGETPQLKLFIDSDGE
;
A
#
# COMPACT_ATOMS: atom_id res chain seq x y z
N ALA A 1 -11.28 -11.05 -22.00
CA ALA A 1 -12.20 -11.63 -20.99
C ALA A 1 -12.45 -10.56 -19.95
N ASP A 2 -13.65 -10.47 -19.39
CA ASP A 2 -13.90 -9.59 -18.25
C ASP A 2 -12.89 -9.96 -17.13
N PRO A 3 -12.09 -9.00 -16.62
CA PRO A 3 -11.02 -9.26 -15.65
C PRO A 3 -11.53 -9.94 -14.37
N TYR A 4 -12.84 -9.90 -14.11
CA TYR A 4 -13.46 -10.49 -12.93
C TYR A 4 -13.84 -11.98 -13.09
N MET A 5 -13.70 -12.58 -14.29
CA MET A 5 -14.31 -13.89 -14.58
C MET A 5 -13.44 -15.10 -14.23
N LYS A 6 -12.14 -14.93 -14.01
CA LYS A 6 -11.21 -16.06 -13.83
C LYS A 6 -10.51 -15.97 -12.48
N ILE A 7 -10.52 -17.09 -11.77
CA ILE A 7 -9.70 -17.27 -10.58
C ILE A 7 -8.26 -17.54 -11.03
N VAL A 8 -7.31 -16.85 -10.41
CA VAL A 8 -5.87 -17.03 -10.65
C VAL A 8 -5.24 -17.57 -9.37
N HIS A 9 -4.40 -18.59 -9.51
CA HIS A 9 -3.55 -19.08 -8.42
C HIS A 9 -2.10 -19.00 -8.91
N LEU A 10 -1.34 -18.07 -8.36
CA LEU A 10 0.10 -17.99 -8.55
C LEU A 10 0.80 -18.39 -7.25
N ASP A 11 1.59 -19.44 -7.34
CA ASP A 11 2.54 -19.85 -6.32
C ASP A 11 3.94 -19.63 -6.88
N GLY A 12 4.67 -18.67 -6.31
CA GLY A 12 6.02 -18.36 -6.73
C GLY A 12 7.05 -19.37 -6.24
N ASN A 13 6.74 -20.18 -5.23
CA ASN A 13 7.68 -21.14 -4.64
C ASN A 13 9.08 -20.55 -4.34
N GLY A 14 9.13 -19.31 -3.86
CA GLY A 14 10.37 -18.58 -3.56
C GLY A 14 11.05 -17.94 -4.77
N HIS A 15 10.52 -18.08 -5.98
CA HIS A 15 11.12 -17.51 -7.18
C HIS A 15 10.94 -16.00 -7.30
N THR A 16 11.77 -15.40 -8.16
CA THR A 16 11.80 -13.97 -8.42
C THR A 16 11.43 -13.64 -9.86
N ILE A 17 10.58 -12.64 -10.04
CA ILE A 17 10.33 -11.96 -11.31
C ILE A 17 11.13 -10.65 -11.33
N HIS A 18 12.02 -10.49 -12.30
CA HIS A 18 12.84 -9.29 -12.45
C HIS A 18 12.29 -8.39 -13.56
N ASN A 19 12.48 -7.07 -13.39
CA ASN A 19 12.28 -6.06 -14.44
C ASN A 19 10.86 -6.05 -15.03
N PHE A 20 9.86 -6.43 -14.22
CA PHE A 20 8.47 -6.37 -14.66
C PHE A 20 8.05 -4.93 -14.92
N PHE A 21 7.45 -4.66 -16.09
CA PHE A 21 6.96 -3.34 -16.44
C PHE A 21 5.50 -3.41 -16.92
N SER A 22 4.66 -2.51 -16.42
CA SER A 22 3.29 -2.36 -16.89
C SER A 22 2.93 -0.88 -17.03
N SER A 23 2.44 -0.51 -18.21
CA SER A 23 1.83 0.78 -18.50
C SER A 23 0.43 0.62 -19.08
N TYR A 24 -0.25 -0.47 -18.72
CA TYR A 24 -1.51 -0.85 -19.33
C TYR A 24 -2.64 0.09 -18.91
N ALA A 25 -3.50 0.48 -19.86
CA ALA A 25 -4.51 1.51 -19.66
C ALA A 25 -5.60 1.17 -18.63
N SER A 26 -5.73 -0.09 -18.21
CA SER A 26 -6.68 -0.51 -17.18
C SER A 26 -5.99 -1.33 -16.10
N TYR A 27 -6.00 -0.82 -14.87
CA TYR A 27 -5.40 -1.43 -13.70
C TYR A 27 -3.92 -1.81 -13.90
N PRO A 28 -3.02 -0.85 -14.19
CA PRO A 28 -1.61 -1.15 -14.47
C PRO A 28 -0.99 -1.89 -13.28
N SER A 29 -0.66 -3.16 -13.51
CA SER A 29 -0.19 -4.13 -12.50
C SER A 29 0.14 -5.47 -13.17
N PHE A 30 0.59 -6.45 -12.40
CA PHE A 30 0.80 -7.82 -12.89
C PHE A 30 -0.50 -8.55 -13.22
N PHE A 31 -1.52 -8.46 -12.34
CA PHE A 31 -2.79 -9.18 -12.54
C PHE A 31 -3.94 -8.33 -13.09
N GLY A 32 -3.82 -7.01 -13.08
CA GLY A 32 -4.97 -6.11 -13.24
C GLY A 32 -5.86 -6.17 -12.01
N VAL A 33 -6.73 -7.18 -11.97
CA VAL A 33 -7.59 -7.50 -10.84
C VAL A 33 -7.27 -8.92 -10.38
N LEU A 34 -6.81 -9.07 -9.14
CA LEU A 34 -6.57 -10.38 -8.55
C LEU A 34 -7.86 -10.91 -7.90
N TYR A 35 -8.51 -11.86 -8.58
CA TYR A 35 -9.47 -12.80 -8.00
C TYR A 35 -8.75 -14.15 -7.84
N GLY A 36 -8.57 -14.61 -6.60
CA GLY A 36 -7.76 -15.78 -6.27
C GLY A 36 -6.54 -15.42 -5.43
N GLU A 37 -5.38 -16.01 -5.72
CA GLU A 37 -4.22 -16.03 -4.83
C GLU A 37 -2.92 -15.72 -5.57
N CYS A 38 -2.05 -14.96 -4.94
CA CYS A 38 -0.65 -14.77 -5.32
C CYS A 38 0.20 -14.93 -4.06
N ARG A 39 1.09 -15.92 -4.02
CA ARG A 39 1.92 -16.18 -2.85
C ARG A 39 3.35 -16.55 -3.17
N ASP A 40 4.21 -16.42 -2.16
CA ASP A 40 5.55 -16.99 -2.13
C ASP A 40 6.42 -16.54 -3.33
N ILE A 41 6.28 -15.27 -3.73
CA ILE A 41 6.94 -14.71 -4.91
C ILE A 41 7.60 -13.37 -4.62
N ARG A 42 8.70 -13.10 -5.31
CA ARG A 42 9.40 -11.82 -5.27
C ARG A 42 9.33 -11.09 -6.61
N PHE A 43 9.12 -9.78 -6.59
CA PHE A 43 9.25 -8.90 -7.75
C PHE A 43 10.39 -7.91 -7.49
N LEU A 44 11.45 -7.94 -8.31
CA LEU A 44 12.57 -7.01 -8.21
C LEU A 44 12.64 -6.08 -9.42
N ASN A 45 12.94 -4.81 -9.16
CA ASN A 45 12.97 -3.76 -10.17
C ASN A 45 11.67 -3.70 -10.99
N ALA A 46 10.52 -3.82 -10.33
CA ALA A 46 9.22 -3.68 -10.97
C ALA A 46 8.91 -2.19 -11.21
N ARG A 47 8.26 -1.87 -12.32
CA ARG A 47 7.84 -0.51 -12.64
C ARG A 47 6.42 -0.48 -13.18
N ILE A 48 5.56 0.25 -12.48
CA ILE A 48 4.19 0.53 -12.88
C ILE A 48 4.09 1.98 -13.32
N ASP A 49 3.64 2.21 -14.55
CA ASP A 49 3.44 3.54 -15.14
C ASP A 49 1.96 3.75 -15.44
N GLY A 50 1.30 4.47 -14.54
CA GLY A 50 -0.10 4.89 -14.62
C GLY A 50 -0.29 6.32 -15.15
N SER A 51 0.58 6.78 -16.06
CA SER A 51 0.42 8.08 -16.73
C SER A 51 -0.86 8.17 -17.55
N ASP A 52 -1.15 7.15 -18.36
CA ASP A 52 -2.26 7.13 -19.33
C ASP A 52 -3.43 6.23 -18.89
N THR A 53 -3.82 6.28 -17.61
CA THR A 53 -4.93 5.46 -17.08
C THR A 53 -5.75 6.16 -16.00
N SER A 54 -7.06 5.96 -16.01
CA SER A 54 -7.99 6.35 -14.94
C SER A 54 -8.26 5.22 -13.94
N SER A 55 -7.40 4.20 -13.90
CA SER A 55 -7.53 3.04 -13.01
C SER A 55 -6.43 3.00 -11.95
N SER A 56 -6.77 2.43 -10.80
CA SER A 56 -5.83 2.17 -9.71
C SER A 56 -4.68 1.24 -10.10
N GLY A 57 -3.48 1.51 -9.57
CA GLY A 57 -2.26 0.76 -9.87
C GLY A 57 -1.52 0.23 -8.66
N GLY A 58 -0.79 -0.86 -8.87
CA GLY A 58 0.13 -1.45 -7.91
C GLY A 58 0.93 -2.58 -8.54
N ILE A 59 2.05 -3.01 -7.95
CA ILE A 59 2.93 -4.00 -8.61
C ILE A 59 2.19 -5.32 -8.82
N ILE A 60 1.45 -5.78 -7.81
CA ILE A 60 0.71 -7.05 -7.90
C ILE A 60 -0.66 -6.82 -8.55
N GLY A 61 -1.44 -5.86 -8.06
CA GLY A 61 -2.79 -5.62 -8.59
C GLY A 61 -3.21 -4.16 -8.52
N GLY A 62 -3.89 -3.68 -9.57
CA GLY A 62 -4.68 -2.46 -9.44
C GLY A 62 -5.84 -2.67 -8.46
N TYR A 63 -6.41 -3.87 -8.45
CA TYR A 63 -7.31 -4.37 -7.40
C TYR A 63 -6.87 -5.74 -6.89
N ILE A 64 -6.94 -5.93 -5.57
CA ILE A 64 -6.92 -7.25 -4.94
C ILE A 64 -8.31 -7.50 -4.35
N GLY A 65 -8.98 -8.48 -4.94
CA GLY A 65 -10.38 -8.77 -4.69
C GLY A 65 -11.36 -7.74 -5.27
N THR A 66 -12.61 -8.16 -5.40
CA THR A 66 -13.77 -7.29 -5.61
C THR A 66 -15.04 -7.95 -5.06
N SER A 67 -16.20 -7.30 -5.19
CA SER A 67 -17.48 -7.79 -4.66
C SER A 67 -17.75 -9.26 -5.05
N GLY A 68 -17.74 -10.15 -4.05
CA GLY A 68 -17.95 -11.59 -4.21
C GLY A 68 -16.79 -12.37 -4.83
N LYS A 69 -15.61 -11.75 -4.99
CA LYS A 69 -14.43 -12.32 -5.65
C LYS A 69 -13.20 -12.06 -4.80
N PRO A 70 -12.87 -12.95 -3.85
CA PRO A 70 -11.78 -12.72 -2.91
C PRO A 70 -10.40 -12.67 -3.56
N GLY A 71 -9.52 -11.81 -3.08
CA GLY A 71 -8.10 -11.78 -3.46
C GLY A 71 -7.18 -12.00 -2.27
N LEU A 72 -6.13 -12.79 -2.41
CA LEU A 72 -5.08 -12.99 -1.41
C LEU A 72 -3.71 -12.70 -2.01
N VAL A 73 -2.94 -11.86 -1.33
CA VAL A 73 -1.49 -11.74 -1.54
C VAL A 73 -0.79 -12.09 -0.23
N GLU A 74 0.10 -13.06 -0.27
CA GLU A 74 0.78 -13.59 0.92
C GLU A 74 2.27 -13.85 0.66
N ASN A 75 3.13 -13.68 1.68
CA ASN A 75 4.55 -14.03 1.60
C ASN A 75 5.25 -13.46 0.36
N THR A 76 4.92 -12.21 0.02
CA THR A 76 5.34 -11.58 -1.22
C THR A 76 6.24 -10.39 -0.93
N TYR A 77 7.35 -10.30 -1.65
CA TYR A 77 8.23 -9.14 -1.62
C TYR A 77 8.17 -8.39 -2.95
N VAL A 78 7.88 -7.09 -2.90
CA VAL A 78 7.97 -6.20 -4.08
C VAL A 78 9.01 -5.12 -3.88
N GLN A 79 9.87 -4.93 -4.88
CA GLN A 79 10.79 -3.80 -4.98
C GLN A 79 10.57 -3.08 -6.30
N GLY A 80 10.44 -1.75 -6.25
CA GLY A 80 10.31 -0.96 -7.46
C GLY A 80 9.59 0.37 -7.31
N SER A 81 8.91 0.79 -8.38
CA SER A 81 8.17 2.05 -8.41
C SER A 81 6.76 1.92 -8.98
N VAL A 82 5.86 2.73 -8.41
CA VAL A 82 4.50 2.92 -8.90
C VAL A 82 4.30 4.42 -9.13
N TYR A 83 4.06 4.79 -10.38
CA TYR A 83 3.84 6.16 -10.79
C TYR A 83 2.41 6.32 -11.30
N ALA A 84 1.71 7.38 -10.90
CA ALA A 84 0.38 7.67 -11.44
C ALA A 84 0.15 9.18 -11.62
N VAL A 85 -0.59 9.55 -12.67
CA VAL A 85 -0.93 10.95 -12.94
C VAL A 85 -2.40 11.25 -12.64
N ASN A 86 -3.27 10.26 -12.87
CA ASN A 86 -4.71 10.43 -12.73
C ASN A 86 -5.23 10.06 -11.34
N GLN A 87 -6.38 10.64 -10.99
CA GLN A 87 -7.07 10.53 -9.70
C GLN A 87 -7.50 9.09 -9.38
N THR A 88 -6.58 8.29 -8.88
CA THR A 88 -6.78 6.86 -8.65
C THR A 88 -6.04 6.43 -7.41
N ALA A 89 -6.50 5.37 -6.75
CA ALA A 89 -5.76 4.85 -5.61
C ALA A 89 -4.54 4.06 -6.08
N ASN A 90 -3.39 4.27 -5.47
CA ASN A 90 -2.15 3.63 -5.88
C ASN A 90 -1.38 3.10 -4.68
N GLY A 91 -0.79 1.93 -4.80
CA GLY A 91 0.11 1.45 -3.77
C GLY A 91 1.13 0.44 -4.24
N GLY A 92 2.16 0.21 -3.44
CA GLY A 92 3.29 -0.64 -3.85
C GLY A 92 2.83 -2.05 -4.24
N ILE A 93 1.97 -2.67 -3.45
CA ILE A 93 1.38 -3.98 -3.76
C ILE A 93 0.06 -3.82 -4.50
N ALA A 94 -0.82 -2.96 -3.98
CA ALA A 94 -2.20 -2.84 -4.44
C ALA A 94 -2.63 -1.39 -4.65
N GLY A 95 -3.33 -1.12 -5.75
CA GLY A 95 -4.08 0.13 -5.86
C GLY A 95 -5.24 0.16 -4.88
N GLN A 96 -6.08 -0.89 -4.91
CA GLN A 96 -7.23 -1.04 -4.02
C GLN A 96 -7.38 -2.47 -3.52
N ILE A 97 -7.89 -2.60 -2.29
CA ILE A 97 -8.31 -3.88 -1.72
C ILE A 97 -9.81 -3.81 -1.43
N ASN A 98 -10.57 -4.78 -1.93
CA ASN A 98 -12.00 -4.93 -1.66
C ASN A 98 -12.36 -6.41 -1.62
N THR A 99 -12.77 -6.93 -0.46
CA THR A 99 -12.88 -8.38 -0.24
C THR A 99 -11.54 -9.05 -0.50
N GLY A 100 -10.48 -8.55 0.14
CA GLY A 100 -9.13 -9.05 -0.11
C GLY A 100 -8.21 -8.91 1.08
N THR A 101 -7.14 -9.69 1.07
CA THR A 101 -6.16 -9.76 2.13
C THR A 101 -4.76 -9.63 1.54
N VAL A 102 -3.96 -8.73 2.09
CA VAL A 102 -2.51 -8.66 1.88
C VAL A 102 -1.86 -8.94 3.22
N ARG A 103 -1.08 -10.01 3.32
CA ARG A 103 -0.45 -10.38 4.59
C ARG A 103 0.96 -10.92 4.45
N ASN A 104 1.78 -10.75 5.48
CA ASN A 104 3.17 -11.22 5.49
C ASN A 104 3.94 -10.74 4.25
N CYS A 105 3.79 -9.47 3.89
CA CYS A 105 4.40 -8.92 2.68
C CYS A 105 5.43 -7.85 3.00
N TYR A 106 6.47 -7.76 2.18
CA TYR A 106 7.46 -6.70 2.21
C TYR A 106 7.33 -5.83 0.95
N ALA A 107 7.30 -4.50 1.10
CA ALA A 107 7.41 -3.57 -0.01
C ALA A 107 8.57 -2.59 0.18
N ASP A 108 9.51 -2.56 -0.76
CA ASP A 108 10.56 -1.54 -0.89
C ASP A 108 10.26 -0.69 -2.13
N VAL A 109 9.49 0.38 -1.94
CA VAL A 109 8.81 1.03 -3.06
C VAL A 109 8.89 2.55 -3.00
N THR A 110 8.98 3.16 -4.19
CA THR A 110 8.57 4.56 -4.36
C THR A 110 7.21 4.61 -5.04
N VAL A 111 6.22 5.18 -4.34
CA VAL A 111 4.90 5.45 -4.90
C VAL A 111 4.77 6.95 -5.09
N GLU A 112 4.67 7.40 -6.34
CA GLU A 112 4.63 8.83 -6.68
C GLU A 112 3.38 9.17 -7.50
N THR A 113 2.78 10.32 -7.18
CA THR A 113 1.71 10.91 -7.99
C THR A 113 2.08 12.28 -8.53
N LYS A 114 1.57 12.62 -9.72
CA LYS A 114 1.77 13.94 -10.33
C LYS A 114 0.54 14.84 -10.34
N ASP A 115 0.91 16.09 -10.60
CA ASP A 115 0.18 17.33 -10.56
C ASP A 115 -0.56 17.59 -11.87
N GLU A 116 -1.79 17.10 -12.01
CA GLU A 116 -2.62 17.53 -13.15
C GLU A 116 -4.08 17.88 -12.79
N TYR A 117 -4.64 17.38 -11.66
CA TYR A 117 -6.08 17.58 -11.39
C TYR A 117 -6.45 17.74 -9.89
N MET A 118 -7.34 18.70 -9.62
CA MET A 118 -7.59 19.27 -8.28
C MET A 118 -8.74 18.62 -7.48
N PHE A 119 -9.39 17.54 -7.94
CA PHE A 119 -10.59 16.99 -7.27
C PHE A 119 -10.43 15.57 -6.71
N ALA A 120 -9.21 15.01 -6.71
CA ALA A 120 -8.98 13.65 -6.23
C ALA A 120 -9.22 13.55 -4.72
N ASN A 121 -9.96 12.51 -4.27
CA ASN A 121 -9.98 12.08 -2.87
C ASN A 121 -9.69 10.58 -2.86
N TYR A 122 -8.46 10.22 -3.19
CA TYR A 122 -7.95 8.85 -3.26
C TYR A 122 -6.75 8.69 -2.33
N GLY A 123 -6.40 7.44 -2.01
CA GLY A 123 -5.25 7.10 -1.20
C GLY A 123 -4.04 6.69 -2.03
N ILE A 124 -2.86 7.06 -1.54
CA ILE A 124 -1.61 6.43 -1.91
C ILE A 124 -0.93 5.82 -0.69
N GLY A 125 -0.40 4.61 -0.81
CA GLY A 125 0.35 4.01 0.29
C GLY A 125 1.31 2.93 -0.15
N GLY A 126 2.30 2.62 0.69
CA GLY A 126 3.36 1.71 0.26
C GLY A 126 2.92 0.25 0.15
N ILE A 127 1.86 -0.17 0.85
CA ILE A 127 1.19 -1.44 0.60
C ILE A 127 -0.04 -1.23 -0.29
N VAL A 128 -0.96 -0.36 0.14
CA VAL A 128 -2.26 -0.16 -0.53
C VAL A 128 -2.64 1.31 -0.63
N GLY A 129 -3.22 1.71 -1.77
CA GLY A 129 -3.86 3.01 -1.92
C GLY A 129 -5.16 3.13 -1.11
N ASP A 130 -6.21 2.42 -1.53
CA ASP A 130 -7.51 2.41 -0.83
C ASP A 130 -7.85 1.03 -0.25
N MET A 131 -8.15 1.00 1.04
CA MET A 131 -8.80 -0.12 1.72
C MET A 131 -10.33 0.09 1.71
N ARG A 132 -11.07 -0.89 1.20
CA ARG A 132 -12.55 -0.87 1.11
C ARG A 132 -13.16 -2.02 1.89
N ASN A 133 -14.40 -2.40 1.57
CA ASN A 133 -15.13 -3.44 2.30
C ASN A 133 -14.34 -4.74 2.41
N ASN A 134 -14.30 -5.34 3.60
CA ASN A 134 -13.60 -6.60 3.87
C ASN A 134 -12.13 -6.59 3.40
N ALA A 135 -11.46 -5.44 3.48
CA ALA A 135 -10.04 -5.33 3.19
C ALA A 135 -9.23 -5.62 4.46
N THR A 136 -8.22 -6.48 4.35
CA THR A 136 -7.27 -6.77 5.42
C THR A 136 -5.85 -6.52 4.95
N VAL A 137 -5.09 -5.75 5.73
CA VAL A 137 -3.64 -5.59 5.58
C VAL A 137 -2.99 -5.89 6.93
N GLU A 138 -2.20 -6.96 6.99
CA GLU A 138 -1.59 -7.40 8.26
C GLU A 138 -0.18 -7.97 8.13
N ASN A 139 0.63 -7.76 9.16
CA ASN A 139 2.01 -8.27 9.22
C ASN A 139 2.85 -7.85 8.00
N CYS A 140 2.66 -6.62 7.51
CA CYS A 140 3.41 -6.10 6.37
C CYS A 140 4.51 -5.14 6.80
N PHE A 141 5.66 -5.25 6.16
CA PHE A 141 6.78 -4.31 6.28
C PHE A 141 6.84 -3.43 5.02
N VAL A 142 7.06 -2.13 5.18
CA VAL A 142 7.24 -1.22 4.04
C VAL A 142 8.42 -0.28 4.28
N THR A 143 9.22 -0.04 3.24
CA THR A 143 10.25 0.99 3.19
C THR A 143 10.18 1.75 1.87
N GLY A 144 11.01 2.78 1.71
CA GLY A 144 11.04 3.65 0.55
C GLY A 144 10.32 4.97 0.79
N LYS A 145 9.56 5.45 -0.20
CA LYS A 145 8.98 6.81 -0.20
C LYS A 145 7.57 6.86 -0.76
N ILE A 146 6.70 7.64 -0.13
CA ILE A 146 5.31 7.86 -0.55
C ILE A 146 5.13 9.35 -0.88
N LEU A 147 5.11 9.67 -2.17
CA LEU A 147 5.21 11.02 -2.69
C LEU A 147 3.88 11.44 -3.32
N GLY A 148 2.94 11.85 -2.47
CA GLY A 148 1.63 12.34 -2.86
C GLY A 148 1.64 13.83 -3.15
N LYS A 149 1.16 14.23 -4.32
CA LYS A 149 0.95 15.65 -4.66
C LYS A 149 -0.54 15.96 -4.66
N TYR A 150 -0.97 17.21 -4.49
CA TYR A 150 -2.40 17.58 -4.52
C TYR A 150 -3.23 16.76 -3.53
N ASN A 151 -4.51 16.60 -3.82
CA ASN A 151 -5.54 16.15 -2.90
C ASN A 151 -5.50 14.62 -2.59
N TYR A 152 -4.33 14.00 -2.63
CA TYR A 152 -4.15 12.64 -2.15
C TYR A 152 -4.12 12.58 -0.62
N ASN A 153 -4.69 11.48 -0.13
CA ASN A 153 -4.45 10.95 1.20
C ASN A 153 -3.22 10.04 1.09
N ALA A 154 -2.22 10.20 1.96
CA ALA A 154 -0.95 9.50 1.87
C ALA A 154 -0.61 8.83 3.21
N GLY A 155 -0.37 7.53 3.18
CA GLY A 155 0.07 6.79 4.35
C GLY A 155 1.20 5.85 4.03
N GLY A 156 2.12 5.65 4.98
CA GLY A 156 3.25 4.75 4.75
C GLY A 156 2.83 3.32 4.37
N VAL A 157 1.82 2.76 5.03
CA VAL A 157 1.21 1.45 4.71
C VAL A 157 -0.02 1.62 3.82
N ALA A 158 -1.00 2.38 4.27
CA ALA A 158 -2.29 2.52 3.59
C ALA A 158 -2.61 3.99 3.30
N GLY A 159 -2.98 4.31 2.06
CA GLY A 159 -3.34 5.68 1.70
C GLY A 159 -4.63 6.14 2.37
N ARG A 160 -5.68 5.33 2.29
CA ARG A 160 -6.90 5.56 3.06
C ARG A 160 -7.79 4.34 3.22
N SER A 161 -8.71 4.43 4.16
CA SER A 161 -10.04 3.86 4.09
C SER A 161 -11.08 4.98 4.09
N ASN A 162 -12.15 4.80 3.29
CA ASN A 162 -13.29 5.69 3.27
C ASN A 162 -14.60 4.90 3.20
N ASP A 163 -15.41 4.95 4.26
CA ASP A 163 -16.70 4.26 4.41
C ASP A 163 -16.66 2.73 4.25
N GLY A 164 -15.48 2.12 4.39
CA GLY A 164 -15.32 0.67 4.33
C GLY A 164 -15.99 -0.04 5.52
N THR A 165 -16.54 -1.22 5.27
CA THR A 165 -17.11 -2.13 6.28
C THR A 165 -16.16 -3.30 6.52
N ASN A 166 -15.91 -3.65 7.77
CA ASN A 166 -14.99 -4.73 8.18
C ASN A 166 -13.57 -4.55 7.60
N VAL A 167 -13.00 -3.37 7.78
CA VAL A 167 -11.63 -3.05 7.33
C VAL A 167 -10.63 -3.32 8.45
N ILE A 168 -9.57 -4.08 8.18
CA ILE A 168 -8.57 -4.47 9.19
C ILE A 168 -7.18 -3.99 8.74
N LEU A 169 -6.53 -3.16 9.55
CA LEU A 169 -5.16 -2.70 9.37
C LEU A 169 -4.38 -2.96 10.66
N ARG A 170 -3.61 -4.04 10.74
CA ARG A 170 -2.95 -4.40 12.00
C ARG A 170 -1.56 -4.98 11.87
N ASN A 171 -0.76 -4.85 12.91
CA ASN A 171 0.56 -5.48 13.00
C ASN A 171 1.49 -5.08 11.84
N ASN A 172 1.32 -3.89 11.26
CA ASN A 172 2.15 -3.42 10.15
C ASN A 172 3.26 -2.50 10.64
N ILE A 173 4.36 -2.45 9.89
CA ILE A 173 5.51 -1.60 10.19
C ILE A 173 5.81 -0.73 8.98
N SER A 174 5.64 0.57 9.18
CA SER A 174 5.97 1.60 8.20
C SER A 174 7.37 2.15 8.43
N TRP A 175 8.33 1.75 7.61
CA TRP A 175 9.71 2.23 7.63
C TRP A 175 10.08 3.17 6.50
N VAL A 176 9.07 3.72 5.83
CA VAL A 176 9.24 4.75 4.81
C VAL A 176 10.01 5.95 5.39
N THR A 177 10.85 6.56 4.56
CA THR A 177 11.65 7.72 4.97
C THR A 177 10.89 9.04 4.77
N GLU A 178 9.89 9.05 3.89
CA GLU A 178 9.17 10.24 3.47
C GLU A 178 7.73 9.88 3.09
N VAL A 179 6.75 10.60 3.64
CA VAL A 179 5.33 10.50 3.30
C VAL A 179 4.78 11.91 3.14
N ASN A 180 4.37 12.25 1.92
CA ASN A 180 3.83 13.56 1.61
C ASN A 180 2.44 13.47 0.96
N GLY A 181 1.59 14.47 1.20
CA GLY A 181 0.25 14.60 0.63
C GLY A 181 -0.40 15.94 1.00
N ARG A 182 -1.67 16.18 0.65
CA ARG A 182 -2.37 17.46 0.97
C ARG A 182 -3.63 17.28 1.81
N VAL A 183 -4.39 16.20 1.63
CA VAL A 183 -5.65 16.00 2.38
C VAL A 183 -5.36 15.41 3.75
N ALA A 184 -4.52 14.39 3.77
CA ALA A 184 -4.41 13.46 4.86
C ALA A 184 -3.06 12.78 4.81
N VAL A 185 -2.20 13.00 5.79
CA VAL A 185 -0.86 12.45 5.74
C VAL A 185 -0.53 11.84 7.07
N GLY A 186 -0.18 10.55 7.06
CA GLY A 186 0.15 9.82 8.28
C GLY A 186 1.28 8.82 8.06
N SER A 187 2.06 8.60 9.12
CA SER A 187 3.23 7.72 9.10
C SER A 187 2.86 6.27 8.75
N VAL A 188 1.66 5.82 9.12
CA VAL A 188 1.09 4.49 8.80
C VAL A 188 -0.07 4.59 7.81
N THR A 189 -1.10 5.37 8.13
CA THR A 189 -2.30 5.52 7.29
C THR A 189 -2.54 6.98 6.99
N GLY A 190 -2.88 7.28 5.73
CA GLY A 190 -3.25 8.62 5.31
C GLY A 190 -4.62 8.94 5.86
N ARG A 191 -5.68 8.24 5.42
CA ARG A 191 -7.04 8.38 5.97
C ARG A 191 -7.67 7.16 6.60
N TRP A 192 -8.33 7.32 7.75
CA TRP A 192 -9.03 6.22 8.41
C TRP A 192 -10.48 6.57 8.72
N GLN A 193 -11.34 6.50 7.71
CA GLN A 193 -12.78 6.61 7.87
C GLN A 193 -13.42 5.27 7.48
N THR A 194 -13.87 4.51 8.48
CA THR A 194 -14.53 3.21 8.29
C THR A 194 -15.90 3.23 8.96
N LYS A 195 -16.86 2.48 8.42
CA LYS A 195 -18.13 2.20 9.11
C LYS A 195 -17.92 1.19 10.22
N THR A 196 -17.12 0.18 9.92
CA THR A 196 -16.63 -0.82 10.87
C THR A 196 -15.21 -1.20 10.46
N GLY A 197 -14.28 -1.17 11.39
CA GLY A 197 -12.91 -1.51 11.11
C GLY A 197 -12.00 -1.32 12.31
N THR A 198 -10.85 -1.96 12.28
CA THR A 198 -9.83 -1.92 13.34
C THR A 198 -8.50 -1.50 12.74
N ALA A 199 -7.87 -0.51 13.37
CA ALA A 199 -6.49 -0.13 13.13
C ALA A 199 -5.74 -0.29 14.46
N GLU A 200 -4.90 -1.31 14.60
CA GLU A 200 -4.24 -1.65 15.86
C GLU A 200 -2.83 -2.16 15.66
N ASN A 201 -1.95 -1.94 16.65
CA ASN A 201 -0.60 -2.50 16.65
C ASN A 201 0.18 -2.19 15.36
N ASN A 202 0.05 -0.98 14.83
CA ASN A 202 0.90 -0.54 13.74
C ASN A 202 2.07 0.25 14.33
N TYR A 203 3.20 0.22 13.64
CA TYR A 203 4.41 0.95 14.02
C TYR A 203 4.92 1.78 12.86
N SER A 204 5.61 2.87 13.17
CA SER A 204 6.24 3.73 12.17
C SER A 204 7.66 4.13 12.54
N ASN A 205 8.43 4.50 11.51
CA ASN A 205 9.75 5.09 11.66
C ASN A 205 9.63 6.47 12.32
N ALA A 206 10.19 6.61 13.52
CA ALA A 206 10.21 7.87 14.27
C ALA A 206 10.90 9.03 13.51
N SER A 207 11.78 8.68 12.56
CA SER A 207 12.55 9.62 11.75
C SER A 207 11.93 9.88 10.38
N ALA A 208 10.75 9.35 10.07
CA ALA A 208 10.09 9.60 8.79
C ALA A 208 9.74 11.09 8.67
N ASP A 209 10.04 11.69 7.52
CA ASP A 209 9.51 13.00 7.16
C ASP A 209 8.05 12.83 6.73
N VAL A 210 7.12 13.33 7.55
CA VAL A 210 5.68 13.28 7.29
C VAL A 210 5.19 14.69 7.05
N THR A 211 5.05 15.06 5.78
CA THR A 211 4.74 16.44 5.39
C THR A 211 3.37 16.55 4.73
N THR A 212 2.53 17.45 5.26
CA THR A 212 1.31 17.90 4.58
C THR A 212 1.60 19.20 3.83
N TYR A 213 1.41 19.20 2.51
CA TYR A 213 1.59 20.41 1.70
C TYR A 213 0.49 21.43 1.99
N ALA A 214 0.89 22.70 2.13
CA ALA A 214 -0.04 23.81 2.25
C ALA A 214 -0.86 23.98 0.95
N ASN A 215 -2.10 24.48 1.06
CA ASN A 215 -2.88 24.91 -0.11
C ASN A 215 -2.07 25.93 -0.92
N ASP A 216 -1.83 25.68 -2.20
CA ASP A 216 -1.01 26.49 -3.11
C ASP A 216 -1.63 27.85 -3.50
N GLY A 217 -2.63 28.32 -2.77
CA GLY A 217 -3.24 29.64 -2.96
C GLY A 217 -4.03 29.79 -4.27
N THR A 218 -4.32 28.71 -5.00
CA THR A 218 -5.13 28.75 -6.24
C THR A 218 -6.63 29.03 -6.03
N GLY A 219 -7.07 29.25 -4.78
CA GLY A 219 -8.24 30.08 -4.50
C GLY A 219 -9.62 29.46 -4.74
N GLU A 220 -9.74 28.16 -5.00
CA GLU A 220 -11.02 27.47 -4.84
C GLU A 220 -11.07 26.78 -3.47
N GLU A 221 -12.07 27.13 -2.66
CA GLU A 221 -12.45 26.32 -1.51
C GLU A 221 -12.55 24.87 -1.97
N ILE A 222 -11.76 23.99 -1.37
CA ILE A 222 -11.97 22.55 -1.48
C ILE A 222 -13.35 22.33 -0.90
N GLY A 223 -14.36 22.24 -1.78
CA GLY A 223 -15.74 21.97 -1.40
C GLY A 223 -15.71 20.82 -0.41
N ASN A 224 -16.30 21.06 0.76
CA ASN A 224 -16.16 20.39 2.04
C ASN A 224 -16.15 18.83 2.01
N TYR A 225 -15.17 18.20 1.35
CA TYR A 225 -14.90 16.77 1.32
C TYR A 225 -14.01 16.41 2.50
N GLY A 226 -14.42 16.87 3.68
CA GLY A 226 -13.69 16.66 4.91
C GLY A 226 -12.26 17.17 4.84
N ALA A 227 -12.10 18.49 4.68
CA ALA A 227 -11.30 19.20 5.67
C ALA A 227 -12.02 19.05 7.03
N GLY A 228 -12.14 17.80 7.49
CA GLY A 228 -12.41 17.54 8.87
C GLY A 228 -11.30 18.26 9.60
N SER A 229 -11.68 18.85 10.71
CA SER A 229 -10.78 19.38 11.70
C SER A 229 -9.49 18.56 11.78
N THR A 230 -8.46 19.18 12.33
CA THR A 230 -7.22 18.57 12.83
C THR A 230 -7.39 17.32 13.73
N THR A 231 -8.59 16.73 13.79
CA THR A 231 -9.04 15.48 14.40
C THR A 231 -9.26 14.32 13.42
N ASP A 232 -9.24 14.53 12.09
CA ASP A 232 -9.53 13.45 11.13
C ASP A 232 -8.33 12.53 10.81
N TYR A 233 -7.13 12.80 11.37
CA TYR A 233 -5.98 11.87 11.44
C TYR A 233 -5.38 11.74 12.82
N ALA A 234 -5.10 10.49 13.19
CA ALA A 234 -4.28 10.11 14.32
C ALA A 234 -3.08 9.31 13.80
N ASP A 235 -1.92 9.54 14.39
CA ASP A 235 -0.80 8.61 14.33
C ASP A 235 -1.29 7.28 14.94
N PHE A 236 -1.60 6.29 14.09
CA PHE A 236 -1.99 4.94 14.53
C PHE A 236 -0.76 4.04 14.75
N GLY A 237 0.43 4.62 14.62
CA GLY A 237 1.73 3.97 14.79
C GLY A 237 2.30 4.25 16.16
N THR A 238 2.77 3.23 16.88
CA THR A 238 3.82 3.48 17.89
C THR A 238 5.12 3.72 17.13
N THR A 239 5.81 4.83 17.40
CA THR A 239 7.10 5.05 16.77
C THR A 239 8.14 4.11 17.38
N THR A 240 9.00 3.55 16.53
CA THR A 240 10.15 2.74 16.96
C THR A 240 11.42 3.27 16.28
N ALA A 241 12.57 2.94 16.86
CA ALA A 241 13.89 3.20 16.28
C ALA A 241 14.43 2.01 15.46
N GLU A 242 13.84 0.82 15.64
CA GLU A 242 14.31 -0.43 15.03
C GLU A 242 13.12 -1.25 14.51
N PRO A 243 13.06 -1.60 13.22
CA PRO A 243 11.91 -2.28 12.63
C PRO A 243 11.84 -3.75 13.04
N CYS A 244 12.97 -4.47 13.16
CA CYS A 244 12.97 -5.86 13.65
C CYS A 244 12.53 -5.98 15.11
N ARG A 245 12.81 -4.97 15.95
CA ARG A 245 12.32 -4.92 17.33
C ARG A 245 10.80 -4.75 17.35
N ALA A 246 10.25 -3.85 16.54
CA ALA A 246 8.80 -3.72 16.42
C ALA A 246 8.15 -5.00 15.90
N ALA A 247 8.71 -5.67 14.89
CA ALA A 247 8.20 -6.96 14.41
C ALA A 247 8.18 -8.02 15.53
N SER A 248 9.22 -8.04 16.38
CA SER A 248 9.29 -8.93 17.53
C SER A 248 8.25 -8.60 18.60
N GLU A 249 8.05 -7.31 18.91
CA GLU A 249 7.01 -6.83 19.85
C GLU A 249 5.60 -7.16 19.35
N LEU A 250 5.39 -7.10 18.03
CA LEU A 250 4.16 -7.50 17.36
C LEU A 250 3.96 -9.02 17.29
N GLY A 251 4.97 -9.81 17.67
CA GLY A 251 4.93 -11.26 17.63
C GLY A 251 4.87 -11.82 16.21
N TRP A 252 5.52 -11.18 15.24
CA TRP A 252 5.61 -11.71 13.87
C TRP A 252 6.19 -13.12 13.87
N ASP A 253 5.59 -14.01 13.07
CA ASP A 253 5.97 -15.42 13.01
C ASP A 253 7.40 -15.57 12.48
N THR A 254 8.31 -16.02 13.34
CA THR A 254 9.73 -16.20 13.01
C THR A 254 9.99 -17.43 12.16
N SER A 255 8.99 -18.25 11.84
CA SER A 255 9.09 -19.24 10.76
C SER A 255 8.96 -18.60 9.37
N ILE A 256 8.31 -17.44 9.27
CA ILE A 256 8.11 -16.67 8.03
C ILE A 256 9.16 -15.55 7.91
N TRP A 257 9.38 -14.82 9.01
CA TRP A 257 10.25 -13.64 9.04
C TRP A 257 11.59 -13.93 9.70
N ASP A 258 12.67 -13.45 9.09
CA ASP A 258 13.94 -13.25 9.75
C ASP A 258 13.98 -11.84 10.34
N LEU A 259 14.17 -11.77 11.65
CA LEU A 259 14.20 -10.56 12.45
C LEU A 259 15.58 -10.32 13.08
N THR A 260 16.62 -11.00 12.60
CA THR A 260 17.98 -10.92 13.16
C THR A 260 18.82 -9.79 12.55
N GLY A 261 18.42 -9.28 11.39
CA GLY A 261 19.10 -8.19 10.67
C GLY A 261 18.58 -6.78 11.00
N GLU A 262 18.96 -5.82 10.16
CA GLU A 262 18.53 -4.41 10.31
C GLU A 262 17.05 -4.19 9.98
N THR A 263 16.50 -4.98 9.05
CA THR A 263 15.10 -4.91 8.61
C THR A 263 14.47 -6.31 8.55
N PRO A 264 13.15 -6.45 8.79
CA PRO A 264 12.47 -7.73 8.61
C PRO A 264 12.60 -8.24 7.18
N GLN A 265 13.04 -9.49 7.02
CA GLN A 265 13.13 -10.15 5.72
C GLN A 265 12.27 -11.41 5.70
N LEU A 266 11.66 -11.73 4.56
CA LEU A 266 10.97 -13.01 4.39
C LEU A 266 12.01 -14.12 4.21
N LYS A 267 12.02 -15.11 5.11
CA LYS A 267 12.97 -16.23 5.10
C LYS A 267 13.01 -16.96 3.78
N LEU A 268 11.86 -17.04 3.11
CA LEU A 268 11.69 -17.64 1.80
C LEU A 268 12.68 -17.11 0.75
N PHE A 269 13.14 -15.86 0.86
CA PHE A 269 13.99 -15.23 -0.15
C PHE A 269 15.47 -15.09 0.27
N ILE A 270 15.82 -15.39 1.52
CA ILE A 270 17.19 -15.15 2.05
C ILE A 270 18.20 -16.09 1.40
N ASP A 271 17.84 -17.36 1.19
CA ASP A 271 18.74 -18.35 0.59
C ASP A 271 18.88 -18.19 -0.94
N SER A 272 17.98 -17.43 -1.57
CA SER A 272 17.91 -17.28 -3.03
C SER A 272 18.82 -16.18 -3.62
N ASP A 273 19.41 -15.33 -2.76
CA ASP A 273 20.32 -14.25 -3.19
C ASP A 273 21.79 -14.69 -3.28
N GLY A 274 22.07 -15.98 -3.05
CA GLY A 274 23.40 -16.60 -3.09
C GLY A 274 23.69 -17.52 -4.28
N GLU A 275 22.74 -17.69 -5.22
CA GLU A 275 22.90 -18.46 -6.47
C GLU A 275 22.86 -17.55 -7.72
#